data_AF-A0A5N3WXH8-F1
#
_entry.id   AF-A0A5N3WXH8-F1
#
_cell.length_a   1.000
_cell.length_b   1.000
_cell.length_c   1.000
_cell.angle_alpha   90.00
_cell.angle_beta   90.00
_cell.angle_gamma   90.00
#
_symmetry.space_group_name_H-M   'P 1'
#
loop_
_entity.id
_entity.type
_entity.pdbx_description
1 polymer ?
#
loop_
_entity_poly.entity_id
_entity_poly.type
_entity_poly.pdbx_seq_one_letter_code
_entity_poly.pdbx_strand_id
1 'polypeptide(L)'
;MWIYLWAFYFIPLIYISVYVPVPYCLDDCSFVSHSVLSDCFNPVDCKQHFADVVLSEEFLNLGIEQVCSLISSDKLTISSEEKVFEAVIAWVNHDKDVRQEFMARLMEHVRLPLLPREYLVQRVEEEALVKNSSACKDYLIEAMKYHLLPTEQRMLMKSVRTRLRTPMNLPKLMVVVGGQAPKAIRSVECYDFKEERWHQVAELPSRRCRAGMVYMAGLVFAVGGFNGSLRVRTVDSYDPVKDQWTSVANMRDRRSTLGAAVLNGLLYAVGGFDGSTGLSSVEAYNIKSNEWFHVAPMNTRRSSVGVGVVGGLLYAVGGYDGASRQCLSTVECYSATANEWTYIAEMSTRRSGAGVGVLNNLLYAVGGHDGPLVRKSVEVYDPATNTWRQVADMNMCRRNAGVCAVNGLLYVVGGDDGSCNLASVEYYNPTTDKWTVVSSCMSTGRSYAGVTVIDKPL
;
A
#
# COMPACT_ATOMS: atom_id res chain seq x y z
N MET A 1 -16.80 -66.42 -44.42
CA MET A 1 -17.71 -67.56 -44.63
C MET A 1 -18.58 -67.68 -43.37
N TRP A 2 -19.87 -67.27 -43.46
CA TRP A 2 -21.05 -67.55 -42.58
C TRP A 2 -21.00 -67.03 -41.10
N ILE A 3 -21.83 -66.11 -40.56
CA ILE A 3 -23.32 -65.99 -40.38
C ILE A 3 -23.86 -67.11 -39.46
N TYR A 4 -24.45 -66.87 -38.26
CA TYR A 4 -25.82 -66.40 -37.90
C TYR A 4 -25.85 -65.90 -36.41
N LEU A 5 -26.42 -64.75 -36.01
CA LEU A 5 -27.84 -64.33 -35.85
C LEU A 5 -28.66 -65.14 -34.83
N TRP A 6 -29.21 -64.49 -33.79
CA TRP A 6 -30.64 -64.46 -33.45
C TRP A 6 -30.96 -63.17 -32.66
N ALA A 7 -32.08 -62.56 -33.01
CA ALA A 7 -32.59 -61.28 -32.56
C ALA A 7 -33.87 -61.47 -31.73
N PHE A 8 -34.21 -60.51 -30.86
CA PHE A 8 -35.60 -60.19 -30.53
C PHE A 8 -35.81 -58.66 -30.42
N TYR A 9 -36.90 -58.25 -31.06
CA TYR A 9 -37.59 -56.96 -31.24
C TYR A 9 -38.21 -56.43 -29.91
N PHE A 10 -38.64 -55.18 -29.63
CA PHE A 10 -38.77 -53.88 -30.34
C PHE A 10 -39.25 -52.74 -29.36
N ILE A 11 -38.68 -51.53 -29.51
CA ILE A 11 -39.16 -50.09 -29.38
C ILE A 11 -39.84 -49.47 -28.11
N PRO A 12 -39.95 -48.11 -27.97
CA PRO A 12 -38.96 -47.16 -27.38
C PRO A 12 -39.54 -46.16 -26.34
N LEU A 13 -38.68 -45.30 -25.79
CA LEU A 13 -39.02 -43.89 -25.55
C LEU A 13 -37.80 -43.00 -25.86
N ILE A 14 -38.05 -41.98 -26.68
CA ILE A 14 -37.11 -41.00 -27.24
C ILE A 14 -36.95 -39.84 -26.25
N TYR A 15 -35.71 -39.36 -26.03
CA TYR A 15 -35.44 -37.91 -26.01
C TYR A 15 -34.00 -37.65 -26.47
N ILE A 16 -33.89 -36.81 -27.49
CA ILE A 16 -32.68 -36.40 -28.20
C ILE A 16 -31.91 -35.41 -27.33
N SER A 17 -30.65 -35.71 -27.00
CA SER A 17 -29.69 -34.73 -26.47
C SER A 17 -28.87 -34.21 -27.64
N VAL A 18 -29.10 -32.96 -28.04
CA VAL A 18 -28.31 -32.27 -29.06
C VAL A 18 -26.96 -31.86 -28.47
N TYR A 19 -25.90 -32.21 -29.19
CA TYR A 19 -24.52 -31.81 -28.94
C TYR A 19 -24.34 -30.34 -29.38
N VAL A 20 -23.84 -29.48 -28.48
CA VAL A 20 -23.27 -28.17 -28.85
C VAL A 20 -21.91 -28.05 -28.12
N PRO A 21 -20.79 -27.85 -28.83
CA PRO A 21 -19.50 -27.60 -28.21
C PRO A 21 -19.46 -26.15 -27.69
N VAL A 22 -19.05 -25.97 -26.43
CA VAL A 22 -18.81 -24.66 -25.82
C VAL A 22 -17.45 -24.14 -26.29
N PRO A 23 -17.37 -23.00 -27.00
CA PRO A 23 -16.16 -22.21 -27.13
C PRO A 23 -16.08 -21.23 -25.95
N TYR A 24 -14.99 -21.25 -25.18
CA TYR A 24 -14.73 -20.18 -24.22
C TYR A 24 -14.31 -18.92 -24.97
N CYS A 25 -15.21 -17.93 -24.97
CA CYS A 25 -15.09 -16.65 -25.66
C CYS A 25 -14.00 -15.76 -25.07
N LEU A 26 -13.15 -15.28 -25.98
CA LEU A 26 -12.55 -13.94 -25.93
C LEU A 26 -13.63 -12.89 -26.20
N ASP A 27 -13.42 -11.70 -25.64
CA ASP A 27 -14.08 -10.42 -25.96
C ASP A 27 -15.61 -10.33 -25.74
N ASP A 28 -16.01 -9.57 -24.71
CA ASP A 28 -17.07 -8.56 -24.87
C ASP A 28 -17.15 -7.60 -23.66
N CYS A 29 -16.46 -6.47 -23.80
CA CYS A 29 -16.84 -5.21 -23.17
C CYS A 29 -17.91 -4.56 -24.06
N SER A 30 -19.15 -5.04 -24.00
CA SER A 30 -20.34 -4.29 -24.44
C SER A 30 -21.59 -5.02 -23.95
N PHE A 31 -22.66 -4.28 -23.68
CA PHE A 31 -23.96 -4.73 -23.14
C PHE A 31 -24.08 -4.86 -21.62
N VAL A 32 -24.13 -3.71 -20.94
CA VAL A 32 -25.10 -3.55 -19.85
C VAL A 32 -26.46 -3.32 -20.50
N SER A 33 -27.35 -4.31 -20.38
CA SER A 33 -28.69 -4.28 -20.98
C SER A 33 -29.60 -3.28 -20.27
N HIS A 34 -30.23 -2.43 -21.08
CA HIS A 34 -31.10 -1.28 -20.78
C HIS A 34 -32.43 -1.54 -20.03
N SER A 35 -32.56 -2.55 -19.15
CA SER A 35 -33.90 -2.88 -18.59
C SER A 35 -34.00 -3.39 -17.15
N VAL A 36 -33.03 -3.12 -16.26
CA VAL A 36 -33.15 -3.46 -14.83
C VAL A 36 -32.60 -2.38 -13.87
N LEU A 37 -32.87 -1.10 -14.14
CA LEU A 37 -32.31 0.01 -13.36
C LEU A 37 -33.37 1.02 -12.85
N SER A 38 -34.49 0.53 -12.32
CA SER A 38 -35.37 1.37 -11.49
C SER A 38 -35.27 1.08 -9.98
N ASP A 39 -34.54 0.04 -9.55
CA ASP A 39 -34.46 -0.38 -8.14
C ASP A 39 -33.05 -0.63 -7.58
N CYS A 40 -31.97 -0.32 -8.30
CA CYS A 40 -30.60 -0.63 -7.85
C CYS A 40 -29.61 0.53 -8.02
N PHE A 41 -29.94 1.75 -7.57
CA PHE A 41 -28.93 2.77 -7.29
C PHE A 41 -28.23 2.43 -5.97
N ASN A 42 -27.38 1.40 -5.98
CA ASN A 42 -26.68 0.99 -4.76
C ASN A 42 -25.68 2.09 -4.37
N PRO A 43 -25.85 2.77 -3.21
CA PRO A 43 -25.01 3.91 -2.84
C PRO A 43 -23.53 3.58 -2.70
N VAL A 44 -23.18 2.30 -2.58
CA VAL A 44 -21.80 1.81 -2.52
C VAL A 44 -21.15 1.82 -3.89
N ASP A 45 -21.88 1.38 -4.92
CA ASP A 45 -21.38 1.22 -6.29
C ASP A 45 -21.14 2.60 -6.94
N CYS A 46 -22.09 3.53 -6.74
CA CYS A 46 -21.95 4.91 -7.21
C CYS A 46 -20.78 5.66 -6.59
N LYS A 47 -20.37 5.29 -5.36
CA LYS A 47 -19.20 5.90 -4.71
C LYS A 47 -17.89 5.34 -5.25
N GLN A 48 -17.87 4.08 -5.66
CA GLN A 48 -16.68 3.41 -6.19
C GLN A 48 -16.42 3.74 -7.66
N HIS A 49 -17.47 3.95 -8.45
CA HIS A 49 -17.40 4.25 -9.87
C HIS A 49 -17.88 5.67 -10.19
N PHE A 50 -17.64 6.64 -9.30
CA PHE A 50 -18.19 8.00 -9.43
C PHE A 50 -17.88 8.65 -10.78
N ALA A 51 -16.65 8.51 -11.27
CA ALA A 51 -16.23 9.09 -12.56
C ALA A 51 -17.05 8.57 -13.76
N ASP A 52 -17.50 7.32 -13.72
CA ASP A 52 -18.32 6.72 -14.76
C ASP A 52 -19.80 7.07 -14.56
N VAL A 53 -20.28 7.04 -13.30
CA VAL A 53 -21.67 7.33 -12.95
C VAL A 53 -22.06 8.75 -13.31
N VAL A 54 -21.19 9.74 -13.10
CA VAL A 54 -21.52 11.16 -13.40
C VAL A 54 -21.67 11.45 -14.89
N LEU A 55 -21.21 10.55 -15.77
CA LEU A 55 -21.40 10.64 -17.21
C LEU A 55 -22.74 10.03 -17.68
N SER A 56 -23.42 9.28 -16.81
CA SER A 56 -24.68 8.61 -17.15
C SER A 56 -25.88 9.56 -17.12
N GLU A 57 -26.89 9.29 -17.96
CA GLU A 57 -28.18 10.01 -17.90
C GLU A 57 -28.90 9.78 -16.57
N GLU A 58 -28.67 8.64 -15.91
CA GLU A 58 -29.27 8.31 -14.62
C GLU A 58 -28.82 9.28 -13.52
N PHE A 59 -27.56 9.70 -13.54
CA PHE A 59 -27.06 10.73 -12.62
C PHE A 59 -27.75 12.08 -12.84
N LEU A 60 -27.99 12.48 -14.09
CA LEU A 60 -28.66 13.75 -14.41
C LEU A 60 -30.13 13.77 -13.96
N ASN A 61 -30.74 12.59 -13.83
CA ASN A 61 -32.11 12.40 -13.33
C ASN A 61 -32.22 12.33 -11.80
N LEU A 62 -31.12 12.33 -11.05
CA LEU A 62 -31.15 12.30 -9.59
C LEU A 62 -31.71 13.61 -9.01
N GLY A 63 -32.41 13.50 -7.88
CA GLY A 63 -32.86 14.66 -7.10
C GLY A 63 -31.74 15.32 -6.31
N ILE A 64 -31.95 16.58 -5.90
CA ILE A 64 -30.95 17.39 -5.19
C ILE A 64 -30.40 16.71 -3.92
N GLU A 65 -31.26 16.07 -3.11
CA GLU A 65 -30.84 15.39 -1.87
C GLU A 65 -29.91 14.22 -2.17
N GLN A 66 -30.16 13.47 -3.25
CA GLN A 66 -29.34 12.33 -3.66
C GLN A 66 -27.97 12.82 -4.16
N VAL A 67 -27.94 13.87 -4.97
CA VAL A 67 -26.69 14.47 -5.45
C VAL A 67 -25.88 15.01 -4.28
N CYS A 68 -26.46 15.83 -3.41
CA CYS A 68 -25.80 16.35 -2.21
C CYS A 68 -25.24 15.22 -1.32
N SER A 69 -26.03 14.17 -1.08
CA SER A 69 -25.59 13.00 -0.32
C SER A 69 -24.41 12.27 -0.97
N LEU A 70 -24.42 12.16 -2.30
CA LEU A 70 -23.33 11.53 -3.05
C LEU A 70 -22.05 12.38 -2.99
N ILE A 71 -22.12 13.66 -3.37
CA ILE A 71 -20.94 14.54 -3.48
C ILE A 71 -20.36 14.97 -2.12
N SER A 72 -21.14 14.91 -1.04
CA SER A 72 -20.63 15.20 0.32
C SER A 72 -19.80 14.06 0.91
N SER A 73 -19.96 12.83 0.39
CA SER A 73 -19.32 11.63 0.93
C SER A 73 -17.79 11.68 0.83
N ASP A 74 -17.10 11.50 1.97
CA ASP A 74 -15.64 11.32 1.99
C ASP A 74 -15.17 10.06 1.25
N LYS A 75 -16.08 9.10 1.04
CA LYS A 75 -15.77 7.77 0.49
C LYS A 75 -15.84 7.71 -1.04
N LEU A 76 -15.95 8.85 -1.73
CA LEU A 76 -15.95 8.89 -3.19
C LEU A 76 -14.57 8.52 -3.74
N THR A 77 -14.57 7.63 -4.71
CA THR A 77 -13.40 7.25 -5.51
C THR A 77 -13.28 8.20 -6.70
N ILE A 78 -12.41 9.21 -6.57
CA ILE A 78 -12.15 10.22 -7.61
C ILE A 78 -10.65 10.48 -7.74
N SER A 79 -10.17 10.69 -8.96
CA SER A 79 -8.78 11.09 -9.22
C SER A 79 -8.51 12.56 -8.88
N SER A 80 -9.52 13.41 -9.01
CA SER A 80 -9.46 14.83 -8.67
C SER A 80 -10.85 15.37 -8.29
N GLU A 81 -10.89 16.41 -7.45
CA GLU A 81 -12.13 17.17 -7.17
C GLU A 81 -12.66 17.89 -8.42
N GLU A 82 -11.86 18.01 -9.48
CA GLU A 82 -12.31 18.53 -10.78
C GLU A 82 -13.53 17.75 -11.28
N LYS A 83 -13.53 16.42 -11.06
CA LYS A 83 -14.66 15.56 -11.46
C LYS A 83 -15.92 15.83 -10.67
N VAL A 84 -15.81 16.20 -9.40
CA VAL A 84 -16.97 16.57 -8.59
C VAL A 84 -17.52 17.93 -9.03
N PHE A 85 -16.63 18.88 -9.31
CA PHE A 85 -17.03 20.18 -9.85
C PHE A 85 -17.73 20.03 -11.21
N GLU A 86 -17.13 19.31 -12.16
CA GLU A 86 -17.69 19.02 -13.48
C GLU A 86 -19.06 18.34 -13.39
N ALA A 87 -19.20 17.35 -12.50
CA ALA A 87 -20.47 16.66 -12.27
C ALA A 87 -21.57 17.60 -11.74
N VAL A 88 -21.24 18.50 -10.81
CA VAL A 88 -22.19 19.51 -10.31
C VAL A 88 -22.63 20.45 -11.43
N ILE A 89 -21.69 20.95 -12.25
CA ILE A 89 -22.01 21.84 -13.37
C ILE A 89 -22.88 21.13 -14.40
N ALA A 90 -22.57 19.87 -14.74
CA ALA A 90 -23.37 19.07 -15.66
C ALA A 90 -24.80 18.84 -15.14
N TRP A 91 -24.95 18.50 -13.86
CA TRP A 91 -26.26 18.27 -13.25
C TRP A 91 -27.11 19.55 -13.21
N VAL A 92 -26.52 20.71 -12.90
CA VAL A 92 -27.25 21.99 -12.89
C VAL A 92 -27.63 22.40 -14.31
N ASN A 93 -26.73 22.25 -15.30
CA ASN A 93 -27.01 22.64 -16.68
C ASN A 93 -28.07 21.76 -17.38
N HIS A 94 -28.33 20.56 -16.88
CA HIS A 94 -29.37 19.68 -17.42
C HIS A 94 -30.79 20.29 -17.32
N ASP A 95 -31.05 21.06 -16.25
CA ASP A 95 -32.29 21.83 -16.08
C ASP A 95 -31.97 23.15 -15.39
N LYS A 96 -31.33 24.04 -16.16
CA LYS A 96 -30.70 25.27 -15.64
C LYS A 96 -31.70 26.21 -14.99
N ASP A 97 -32.91 26.31 -15.54
CA ASP A 97 -33.90 27.29 -15.10
C ASP A 97 -34.32 27.03 -13.65
N VAL A 98 -34.49 25.76 -13.28
CA VAL A 98 -34.85 25.33 -11.92
C VAL A 98 -33.62 25.09 -11.05
N ARG A 99 -32.59 24.40 -11.57
CA ARG A 99 -31.51 23.87 -10.74
C ARG A 99 -30.46 24.91 -10.34
N GLN A 100 -30.38 26.04 -11.03
CA GLN A 100 -29.43 27.11 -10.69
C GLN A 100 -29.60 27.64 -9.26
N GLU A 101 -30.82 27.59 -8.70
CA GLU A 101 -31.09 28.00 -7.32
C GLU A 101 -30.37 27.13 -6.28
N PHE A 102 -30.08 25.86 -6.62
CA PHE A 102 -29.38 24.92 -5.74
C PHE A 102 -27.85 24.98 -5.84
N MET A 103 -27.31 25.84 -6.72
CA MET A 103 -25.87 25.91 -7.00
C MET A 103 -25.03 26.15 -5.74
N ALA A 104 -25.45 27.08 -4.88
CA ALA A 104 -24.76 27.37 -3.62
C ALA A 104 -24.69 26.13 -2.70
N ARG A 105 -25.82 25.42 -2.58
CA ARG A 105 -25.93 24.23 -1.73
C ARG A 105 -25.08 23.07 -2.23
N LEU A 106 -25.02 22.86 -3.55
CA LEU A 106 -24.15 21.85 -4.15
C LEU A 106 -22.66 22.19 -3.96
N MET A 107 -22.31 23.46 -4.12
CA MET A 107 -20.92 23.93 -4.04
C MET A 107 -20.31 23.88 -2.64
N GLU A 108 -21.13 23.84 -1.60
CA GLU A 108 -20.70 23.56 -0.23
C GLU A 108 -20.00 22.19 -0.09
N HIS A 109 -20.31 21.25 -0.99
CA HIS A 109 -19.77 19.88 -0.95
C HIS A 109 -18.62 19.63 -1.93
N VAL A 110 -18.33 20.61 -2.80
CA VAL A 110 -17.17 20.56 -3.71
C VAL A 110 -15.95 21.11 -2.98
N ARG A 111 -14.86 20.34 -2.94
CA ARG A 111 -13.66 20.71 -2.15
C ARG A 111 -12.72 21.58 -2.96
N LEU A 112 -13.19 22.78 -3.34
CA LEU A 112 -12.44 23.76 -4.14
C LEU A 112 -11.00 24.03 -3.63
N PRO A 113 -10.71 24.10 -2.31
CA PRO A 113 -9.34 24.27 -1.81
C PRO A 113 -8.35 23.17 -2.22
N LEU A 114 -8.84 22.03 -2.70
CA LEU A 114 -8.02 20.88 -3.13
C LEU A 114 -7.83 20.83 -4.65
N LEU A 115 -8.42 21.77 -5.40
CA LEU A 115 -8.21 21.90 -6.84
C LEU A 115 -6.87 22.58 -7.16
N PRO A 116 -6.25 22.29 -8.32
CA PRO A 116 -5.10 23.07 -8.79
C PRO A 116 -5.44 24.55 -8.96
N ARG A 117 -4.47 25.43 -8.66
CA ARG A 117 -4.66 26.89 -8.76
C ARG A 117 -5.01 27.30 -10.18
N GLU A 118 -4.38 26.67 -11.17
CA GLU A 118 -4.63 26.91 -12.59
C GLU A 118 -6.10 26.60 -12.93
N TYR A 119 -6.64 25.48 -12.44
CA TYR A 119 -8.02 25.09 -12.68
C TYR A 119 -9.01 26.07 -12.03
N LEU A 120 -8.74 26.50 -10.79
CA LEU A 120 -9.59 27.46 -10.11
C LEU A 120 -9.73 28.78 -10.88
N VAL A 121 -8.63 29.33 -11.40
CA VAL A 121 -8.64 30.61 -12.12
C VAL A 121 -9.20 30.45 -13.55
N GLN A 122 -8.83 29.39 -14.26
CA GLN A 122 -9.19 29.25 -15.67
C GLN A 122 -10.57 28.65 -15.91
N ARG A 123 -11.12 27.91 -14.93
CA ARG A 123 -12.38 27.17 -15.07
C ARG A 123 -13.41 27.62 -14.06
N VAL A 124 -13.11 27.54 -12.76
CA VAL A 124 -14.09 27.80 -11.69
C VAL A 124 -14.48 29.27 -11.63
N GLU A 125 -13.50 30.18 -11.70
CA GLU A 125 -13.76 31.63 -11.68
C GLU A 125 -14.53 32.10 -12.92
N GLU A 126 -14.28 31.49 -14.09
CA GLU A 126 -14.91 31.86 -15.35
C GLU A 126 -16.35 31.36 -15.51
N GLU A 127 -16.77 30.37 -14.72
CA GLU A 127 -18.08 29.73 -14.80
C GLU A 127 -19.23 30.69 -14.42
N ALA A 128 -20.22 30.82 -15.30
CA ALA A 128 -21.32 31.78 -15.13
C ALA A 128 -22.17 31.49 -13.88
N LEU A 129 -22.38 30.21 -13.57
CA LEU A 129 -23.12 29.78 -12.37
C LEU A 129 -22.42 30.19 -11.07
N VAL A 130 -21.08 30.24 -11.07
CA VAL A 130 -20.27 30.69 -9.93
C VAL A 130 -20.27 32.23 -9.86
N LYS A 131 -20.10 32.92 -10.99
CA LYS A 131 -20.12 34.40 -11.07
C LYS A 131 -21.45 35.02 -10.62
N ASN A 132 -22.55 34.30 -10.79
CA ASN A 132 -23.89 34.79 -10.46
C ASN A 132 -24.33 34.51 -9.01
N SER A 133 -23.53 33.77 -8.22
CA SER A 133 -23.84 33.41 -6.84
C SER A 133 -22.81 33.99 -5.86
N SER A 134 -23.27 34.79 -4.89
CA SER A 134 -22.39 35.34 -3.84
C SER A 134 -21.77 34.24 -2.97
N ALA A 135 -22.55 33.22 -2.59
CA ALA A 135 -22.06 32.10 -1.78
C ALA A 135 -20.97 31.30 -2.52
N CYS A 136 -21.12 31.07 -3.83
CA CYS A 136 -20.10 30.39 -4.62
C CYS A 136 -18.79 31.20 -4.72
N LYS A 137 -18.89 32.52 -4.78
CA LYS A 137 -17.70 33.40 -4.71
C LYS A 137 -17.01 33.30 -3.35
N ASP A 138 -17.74 33.21 -2.25
CA ASP A 138 -17.16 33.03 -0.92
C ASP A 138 -16.38 31.71 -0.82
N TYR A 139 -16.92 30.63 -1.40
CA TYR A 139 -16.22 29.35 -1.50
C TYR A 139 -14.95 29.42 -2.34
N LEU A 140 -14.98 30.13 -3.47
CA LEU A 140 -13.80 30.36 -4.30
C LEU A 140 -12.75 31.21 -3.57
N ILE A 141 -13.18 32.24 -2.83
CA ILE A 141 -12.28 33.08 -2.02
C ILE A 141 -11.61 32.26 -0.92
N GLU A 142 -12.33 31.35 -0.25
CA GLU A 142 -11.73 30.43 0.71
C GLU A 142 -10.67 29.54 0.04
N ALA A 143 -10.95 28.97 -1.13
CA ALA A 143 -9.98 28.18 -1.87
C ALA A 143 -8.74 28.99 -2.23
N MET A 144 -8.90 30.21 -2.75
CA MET A 144 -7.78 31.11 -3.05
C MET A 144 -6.95 31.44 -1.81
N LYS A 145 -7.61 31.74 -0.68
CA LYS A 145 -6.94 31.96 0.62
C LYS A 145 -6.13 30.73 1.03
N TYR A 146 -6.69 29.52 0.86
CA TYR A 146 -6.00 28.28 1.16
C TYR A 146 -4.69 28.13 0.34
N HIS A 147 -4.70 28.47 -0.95
CA HIS A 147 -3.49 28.43 -1.77
C HIS A 147 -2.47 29.52 -1.41
N LEU A 148 -2.91 30.68 -0.95
CA LEU A 148 -2.04 31.78 -0.49
C LEU A 148 -1.32 31.47 0.82
N LEU A 149 -1.88 30.59 1.67
CA LEU A 149 -1.25 30.20 2.92
C LEU A 149 -0.01 29.32 2.69
N PRO A 150 1.07 29.50 3.48
CA PRO A 150 2.17 28.54 3.58
C PRO A 150 1.65 27.15 3.96
N THR A 151 2.30 26.09 3.47
CA THR A 151 1.88 24.70 3.67
C THR A 151 1.61 24.34 5.14
N GLU A 152 2.41 24.88 6.07
CA GLU A 152 2.26 24.67 7.52
C GLU A 152 0.96 25.27 8.08
N GLN A 153 0.51 26.40 7.52
CA GLN A 153 -0.68 27.12 7.97
C GLN A 153 -1.97 26.62 7.31
N ARG A 154 -1.88 25.93 6.16
CA ARG A 154 -3.03 25.30 5.49
C ARG A 154 -3.77 24.32 6.40
N MET A 155 -3.04 23.61 7.27
CA MET A 155 -3.63 22.68 8.26
C MET A 155 -4.45 23.36 9.37
N LEU A 156 -4.30 24.68 9.55
CA LEU A 156 -5.09 25.46 10.51
C LEU A 156 -6.48 25.82 9.95
N MET A 157 -6.62 25.89 8.63
CA MET A 157 -7.92 25.99 7.97
C MET A 157 -8.61 24.62 7.99
N LYS A 158 -9.25 24.30 9.11
CA LYS A 158 -10.03 23.07 9.27
C LYS A 158 -11.47 23.31 8.81
N SER A 159 -11.75 23.05 7.53
CA SER A 159 -13.10 22.93 7.01
C SER A 159 -13.29 21.56 6.36
N VAL A 160 -14.54 21.13 6.16
CA VAL A 160 -14.84 19.87 5.45
C VAL A 160 -14.24 19.90 4.03
N ARG A 161 -14.12 21.10 3.43
CA ARG A 161 -13.62 21.33 2.08
C ARG A 161 -12.09 21.40 1.96
N THR A 162 -11.34 21.44 3.07
CA THR A 162 -9.87 21.36 3.06
C THR A 162 -9.33 19.96 3.37
N ARG A 163 -10.22 18.99 3.63
CA ARG A 163 -9.85 17.59 3.90
C ARG A 163 -9.93 16.75 2.63
N LEU A 164 -8.88 15.95 2.36
CA LEU A 164 -8.90 14.98 1.25
C LEU A 164 -9.99 13.92 1.43
N ARG A 165 -10.52 13.40 0.31
CA ARG A 165 -11.40 12.22 0.32
C ARG A 165 -10.60 10.98 0.70
N THR A 166 -11.28 10.01 1.31
CA THR A 166 -10.75 8.72 1.76
C THR A 166 -11.66 7.60 1.24
N PRO A 167 -11.47 7.18 -0.03
CA PRO A 167 -12.29 6.14 -0.63
C PRO A 167 -12.19 4.84 0.18
N MET A 168 -13.31 4.13 0.36
CA MET A 168 -13.24 2.80 0.97
C MET A 168 -12.88 1.79 -0.11
N ASN A 169 -11.72 1.15 0.07
CA ASN A 169 -11.26 -0.01 -0.70
C ASN A 169 -10.67 0.32 -2.08
N LEU A 170 -9.69 1.23 -2.13
CA LEU A 170 -8.82 1.25 -3.30
C LEU A 170 -8.13 -0.11 -3.43
N PRO A 171 -8.01 -0.65 -4.67
CA PRO A 171 -7.19 -1.83 -4.92
C PRO A 171 -5.81 -1.61 -4.33
N LYS A 172 -5.24 -2.61 -3.66
CA LYS A 172 -3.89 -2.49 -3.11
C LYS A 172 -2.87 -2.86 -4.17
N LEU A 173 -1.69 -2.27 -4.05
CA LEU A 173 -0.51 -2.61 -4.84
C LEU A 173 0.64 -2.96 -3.90
N MET A 174 1.41 -3.98 -4.24
CA MET A 174 2.66 -4.30 -3.54
C MET A 174 3.84 -3.71 -4.29
N VAL A 175 4.59 -2.83 -3.64
CA VAL A 175 5.74 -2.15 -4.25
C VAL A 175 7.04 -2.76 -3.72
N VAL A 176 7.93 -3.12 -4.62
CA VAL A 176 9.24 -3.72 -4.35
C VAL A 176 10.33 -2.78 -4.86
N VAL A 177 11.09 -2.22 -3.93
CA VAL A 177 12.01 -1.10 -4.19
C VAL A 177 13.46 -1.56 -4.09
N GLY A 178 14.20 -1.41 -5.19
CA GLY A 178 15.63 -1.68 -5.24
C GLY A 178 15.97 -3.14 -4.96
N GLY A 179 17.05 -3.36 -4.21
CA GLY A 179 17.55 -4.68 -3.83
C GLY A 179 18.85 -5.07 -4.54
N GLN A 180 19.24 -6.33 -4.38
CA GLN A 180 20.46 -6.91 -4.95
C GLN A 180 20.12 -7.92 -6.04
N ALA A 181 20.61 -7.68 -7.27
CA ALA A 181 20.43 -8.60 -8.40
C ALA A 181 21.65 -8.61 -9.36
N PRO A 182 22.85 -9.11 -8.96
CA PRO A 182 23.28 -9.42 -7.59
C PRO A 182 23.88 -8.19 -6.86
N LYS A 183 24.14 -7.11 -7.59
CA LYS A 183 24.57 -5.81 -7.02
C LYS A 183 23.35 -4.92 -6.77
N ALA A 184 23.52 -3.81 -6.05
CA ALA A 184 22.46 -2.85 -5.81
C ALA A 184 21.82 -2.38 -7.13
N ILE A 185 20.49 -2.27 -7.20
CA ILE A 185 19.75 -1.83 -8.41
C ILE A 185 18.88 -0.60 -8.10
N ARG A 186 18.33 0.01 -9.16
CA ARG A 186 17.40 1.15 -9.10
C ARG A 186 15.94 0.75 -9.34
N SER A 187 15.72 -0.40 -9.97
CA SER A 187 14.40 -0.89 -10.37
C SER A 187 13.42 -0.91 -9.20
N VAL A 188 12.22 -0.42 -9.48
CA VAL A 188 11.05 -0.49 -8.60
C VAL A 188 9.96 -1.21 -9.36
N GLU A 189 9.53 -2.35 -8.81
CA GLU A 189 8.47 -3.17 -9.38
C GLU A 189 7.22 -3.06 -8.51
N CYS A 190 6.06 -3.05 -9.15
CA CYS A 190 4.77 -2.99 -8.51
C CYS A 190 3.93 -4.19 -8.94
N TYR A 191 3.40 -4.94 -7.98
CA TYR A 191 2.48 -6.04 -8.23
C TYR A 191 1.05 -5.59 -8.00
N ASP A 192 0.23 -5.73 -9.04
CA ASP A 192 -1.21 -5.51 -8.96
C ASP A 192 -1.91 -6.83 -8.62
N PHE A 193 -2.55 -6.88 -7.46
CA PHE A 193 -3.25 -8.09 -6.98
C PHE A 193 -4.52 -8.42 -7.77
N LYS A 194 -5.12 -7.43 -8.46
CA LYS A 194 -6.33 -7.64 -9.28
C LYS A 194 -5.95 -8.14 -10.67
N GLU A 195 -4.90 -7.58 -11.24
CA GLU A 195 -4.41 -7.98 -12.58
C GLU A 195 -3.48 -9.20 -12.54
N GLU A 196 -2.98 -9.55 -11.35
CA GLU A 196 -1.97 -10.58 -11.10
C GLU A 196 -0.68 -10.39 -11.91
N ARG A 197 -0.27 -9.13 -12.10
CA ARG A 197 0.89 -8.77 -12.93
C ARG A 197 1.83 -7.78 -12.26
N TRP A 198 3.09 -7.87 -12.69
CA TRP A 198 4.15 -6.96 -12.30
C TRP A 198 4.31 -5.84 -13.33
N HIS A 199 4.50 -4.62 -12.83
CA HIS A 199 4.71 -3.41 -13.62
C HIS A 199 5.97 -2.71 -13.09
N GLN A 200 6.76 -2.10 -13.98
CA GLN A 200 7.83 -1.19 -13.55
C GLN A 200 7.22 0.19 -13.33
N VAL A 201 7.64 0.86 -12.27
CA VAL A 201 7.29 2.25 -11.98
C VAL A 201 8.57 3.09 -11.92
N ALA A 202 8.50 4.38 -11.61
CA ALA A 202 9.67 5.25 -11.55
C ALA A 202 10.78 4.64 -10.70
N GLU A 203 11.96 4.53 -11.31
CA GLU A 203 13.13 3.97 -10.67
C GLU A 203 13.70 4.89 -9.59
N LEU A 204 14.39 4.32 -8.61
CA LEU A 204 15.09 5.09 -7.58
C LEU A 204 16.08 6.09 -8.21
N PRO A 205 16.27 7.28 -7.62
CA PRO A 205 17.26 8.26 -8.11
C PRO A 205 18.70 7.73 -8.09
N SER A 206 18.98 6.74 -7.22
CA SER A 206 20.29 6.12 -7.08
C SER A 206 20.13 4.64 -6.74
N ARG A 207 21.13 3.83 -7.10
CA ARG A 207 21.15 2.39 -6.77
C ARG A 207 21.03 2.21 -5.26
N ARG A 208 20.15 1.32 -4.81
CA ARG A 208 19.91 1.11 -3.37
C ARG A 208 19.51 -0.33 -3.10
N CYS A 209 20.14 -0.92 -2.08
CA CYS A 209 19.69 -2.15 -1.44
C CYS A 209 19.84 -2.02 0.08
N ARG A 210 19.31 -2.98 0.84
CA ARG A 210 19.47 -3.04 2.32
C ARG A 210 18.91 -1.81 3.03
N ALA A 211 17.93 -1.15 2.41
CA ALA A 211 17.25 0.02 2.95
C ALA A 211 16.03 -0.42 3.77
N GLY A 212 15.63 0.42 4.72
CA GLY A 212 14.30 0.32 5.32
C GLY A 212 13.25 0.82 4.34
N MET A 213 12.04 0.26 4.41
CA MET A 213 10.92 0.63 3.54
C MET A 213 9.65 0.76 4.36
N VAL A 214 8.96 1.89 4.22
CA VAL A 214 7.67 2.11 4.88
C VAL A 214 6.72 2.92 4.01
N TYR A 215 5.42 2.71 4.20
CA TYR A 215 4.39 3.60 3.67
C TYR A 215 3.89 4.53 4.79
N MET A 216 3.93 5.83 4.55
CA MET A 216 3.53 6.85 5.52
C MET A 216 2.95 8.06 4.79
N ALA A 217 1.78 8.54 5.23
CA ALA A 217 1.15 9.75 4.73
C ALA A 217 1.00 9.79 3.18
N GLY A 218 0.64 8.67 2.56
CA GLY A 218 0.46 8.57 1.11
C GLY A 218 1.75 8.31 0.31
N LEU A 219 2.91 8.31 0.96
CA LEU A 219 4.22 8.20 0.32
C LEU A 219 4.97 6.93 0.76
N VAL A 220 5.80 6.40 -0.12
CA VAL A 220 6.72 5.29 0.20
C VAL A 220 8.10 5.88 0.51
N PHE A 221 8.69 5.55 1.66
CA PHE A 221 10.01 6.04 2.06
C PHE A 221 11.07 4.94 1.94
N ALA A 222 12.10 5.19 1.14
CA ALA A 222 13.31 4.38 1.02
C ALA A 222 14.42 4.95 1.91
N VAL A 223 14.68 4.31 3.05
CA VAL A 223 15.47 4.85 4.15
C VAL A 223 16.85 4.20 4.20
N GLY A 224 17.92 4.96 3.98
CA GLY A 224 19.30 4.47 4.09
C GLY A 224 19.62 3.34 3.09
N GLY A 225 20.47 2.41 3.49
CA GLY A 225 20.88 1.27 2.69
C GLY A 225 22.29 1.39 2.15
N PHE A 226 22.52 0.75 1.01
CA PHE A 226 23.83 0.57 0.38
C PHE A 226 23.72 0.78 -1.13
N ASN A 227 24.61 1.60 -1.69
CA ASN A 227 24.56 1.96 -3.11
C ASN A 227 25.43 1.09 -4.03
N GLY A 228 26.05 0.04 -3.49
CA GLY A 228 27.05 -0.79 -4.18
C GLY A 228 28.48 -0.53 -3.72
N SER A 229 28.75 0.63 -3.10
CA SER A 229 30.08 1.01 -2.60
C SER A 229 30.05 1.45 -1.13
N LEU A 230 29.12 2.34 -0.77
CA LEU A 230 29.05 2.93 0.56
C LEU A 230 27.66 2.74 1.18
N ARG A 231 27.65 2.66 2.53
CA ARG A 231 26.42 2.77 3.30
C ARG A 231 26.00 4.23 3.33
N VAL A 232 24.71 4.47 3.16
CA VAL A 232 24.18 5.82 2.99
C VAL A 232 23.22 6.19 4.11
N ARG A 233 23.08 7.50 4.32
CA ARG A 233 22.11 8.13 5.22
C ARG A 233 20.99 8.85 4.46
N THR A 234 21.00 8.75 3.14
CA THR A 234 20.02 9.40 2.26
C THR A 234 18.68 8.70 2.34
N VAL A 235 17.61 9.49 2.23
CA VAL A 235 16.23 9.03 2.28
C VAL A 235 15.49 9.65 1.10
N ASP A 236 14.81 8.80 0.33
CA ASP A 236 13.97 9.23 -0.79
C ASP A 236 12.52 8.85 -0.49
N SER A 237 11.60 9.74 -0.83
CA SER A 237 10.15 9.51 -0.77
C SER A 237 9.59 9.36 -2.17
N TYR A 238 8.69 8.40 -2.37
CA TYR A 238 8.01 8.14 -3.63
C TYR A 238 6.54 8.51 -3.50
N ASP A 239 6.10 9.39 -4.40
CA ASP A 239 4.71 9.76 -4.59
C ASP A 239 4.12 8.84 -5.69
N PRO A 240 3.27 7.87 -5.32
CA PRO A 240 2.71 6.93 -6.29
C PRO A 240 1.68 7.59 -7.21
N VAL A 241 1.08 8.73 -6.84
CA VAL A 241 0.13 9.46 -7.69
C VAL A 241 0.86 10.15 -8.84
N LYS A 242 2.05 10.70 -8.55
CA LYS A 242 2.88 11.39 -9.56
C LYS A 242 3.89 10.49 -10.24
N ASP A 243 4.05 9.26 -9.75
CA ASP A 243 5.12 8.35 -10.11
C ASP A 243 6.51 9.03 -10.04
N GLN A 244 6.81 9.68 -8.91
CA GLN A 244 8.03 10.48 -8.76
C GLN A 244 8.71 10.27 -7.41
N TRP A 245 10.05 10.24 -7.44
CA TRP A 245 10.90 10.22 -6.26
C TRP A 245 11.40 11.61 -5.90
N THR A 246 11.37 11.95 -4.61
CA THR A 246 11.89 13.20 -4.06
C THR A 246 12.76 12.91 -2.84
N SER A 247 13.98 13.46 -2.81
CA SER A 247 14.86 13.40 -1.66
C SER A 247 14.28 14.17 -0.48
N VAL A 248 14.29 13.57 0.71
CA VAL A 248 13.92 14.24 1.97
C VAL A 248 15.16 14.42 2.86
N ALA A 249 14.99 14.96 4.07
CA ALA A 249 16.12 15.12 4.98
C ALA A 249 16.85 13.80 5.23
N ASN A 250 18.17 13.87 5.13
CA ASN A 250 19.03 12.74 5.42
C ASN A 250 18.99 12.39 6.92
N MET A 251 19.11 11.10 7.23
CA MET A 251 19.40 10.63 8.59
C MET A 251 20.69 11.24 9.12
N ARG A 252 20.85 11.19 10.45
CA ARG A 252 22.08 11.54 11.15
C ARG A 252 23.17 10.51 10.88
N ASP A 253 22.81 9.24 11.03
CA ASP A 253 23.74 8.12 10.84
C ASP A 253 23.58 7.45 9.47
N ARG A 254 24.69 6.88 8.96
CA ARG A 254 24.61 5.94 7.83
C ARG A 254 24.05 4.64 8.36
N ARG A 255 23.02 4.10 7.70
CA ARG A 255 22.38 2.85 8.13
C ARG A 255 22.12 1.97 6.93
N SER A 256 22.71 0.79 6.92
CA SER A 256 22.36 -0.29 5.99
C SER A 256 21.90 -1.51 6.78
N THR A 257 21.00 -2.32 6.23
CA THR A 257 20.41 -3.48 6.91
C THR A 257 19.66 -3.10 8.19
N LEU A 258 19.13 -1.88 8.23
CA LEU A 258 18.26 -1.39 9.30
C LEU A 258 16.83 -1.92 9.11
N GLY A 259 16.06 -1.88 10.20
CA GLY A 259 14.60 -1.91 10.13
C GLY A 259 14.05 -0.49 10.00
N ALA A 260 12.93 -0.33 9.28
CA ALA A 260 12.13 0.89 9.32
C ALA A 260 10.66 0.57 9.58
N ALA A 261 10.01 1.37 10.42
CA ALA A 261 8.59 1.22 10.73
C ALA A 261 7.96 2.57 11.09
N VAL A 262 6.63 2.66 10.99
CA VAL A 262 5.87 3.85 11.38
C VAL A 262 5.15 3.59 12.69
N LEU A 263 5.36 4.46 13.67
CA LEU A 263 4.66 4.44 14.95
C LEU A 263 4.23 5.87 15.31
N ASN A 264 2.95 6.05 15.64
CA ASN A 264 2.38 7.35 16.03
C ASN A 264 2.67 8.50 15.05
N GLY A 265 2.70 8.20 13.75
CA GLY A 265 2.97 9.18 12.68
C GLY A 265 4.43 9.58 12.51
N LEU A 266 5.35 8.92 13.20
CA LEU A 266 6.79 9.07 13.03
C LEU A 266 7.37 7.83 12.34
N LEU A 267 8.35 8.05 11.46
CA LEU A 267 9.12 6.98 10.82
C LEU A 267 10.37 6.72 11.66
N TYR A 268 10.56 5.49 12.13
CA TYR A 268 11.71 5.07 12.93
C TYR A 268 12.71 4.32 12.06
N ALA A 269 13.99 4.68 12.16
CA ALA A 269 15.13 3.98 11.58
C ALA A 269 15.90 3.25 12.69
N VAL A 270 15.79 1.92 12.72
CA VAL A 270 16.19 1.08 13.86
C VAL A 270 17.46 0.30 13.53
N GLY A 271 18.53 0.58 14.27
CA GLY A 271 19.80 -0.13 14.15
C GLY A 271 20.45 -0.03 12.76
N GLY A 272 20.92 -1.17 12.26
CA GLY A 272 21.65 -1.28 11.00
C GLY A 272 23.16 -1.32 11.16
N PHE A 273 23.87 -0.99 10.09
CA PHE A 273 25.33 -1.02 9.97
C PHE A 273 25.82 0.19 9.18
N ASP A 274 26.77 0.93 9.72
CA ASP A 274 27.27 2.20 9.15
C ASP A 274 28.44 2.03 8.17
N GLY A 275 29.04 0.83 8.12
CA GLY A 275 30.27 0.55 7.38
C GLY A 275 31.42 0.08 8.28
N SER A 276 31.34 0.39 9.57
CA SER A 276 32.33 0.09 10.59
C SER A 276 31.76 -0.79 11.70
N THR A 277 30.60 -0.43 12.25
CA THR A 277 29.99 -1.11 13.40
C THR A 277 28.49 -1.33 13.22
N GLY A 278 27.97 -2.37 13.89
CA GLY A 278 26.53 -2.54 14.05
C GLY A 278 25.97 -1.50 15.01
N LEU A 279 24.79 -0.98 14.73
CA LEU A 279 24.19 0.13 15.47
C LEU A 279 23.12 -0.39 16.45
N SER A 280 23.13 0.13 17.67
CA SER A 280 21.99 0.09 18.58
C SER A 280 21.20 1.40 18.58
N SER A 281 21.77 2.49 18.01
CA SER A 281 21.09 3.78 17.92
C SER A 281 19.83 3.67 17.09
N VAL A 282 18.83 4.47 17.46
CA VAL A 282 17.57 4.62 16.74
C VAL A 282 17.33 6.11 16.53
N GLU A 283 16.83 6.48 15.37
CA GLU A 283 16.41 7.84 15.06
C GLU A 283 15.02 7.84 14.44
N ALA A 284 14.24 8.87 14.74
CA ALA A 284 12.88 9.06 14.26
C ALA A 284 12.81 10.30 13.36
N TYR A 285 12.02 10.20 12.31
CA TYR A 285 11.75 11.25 11.34
C TYR A 285 10.34 11.81 11.54
N ASN A 286 10.26 13.14 11.64
CA ASN A 286 9.01 13.86 11.62
C ASN A 286 8.79 14.48 10.24
N ILE A 287 7.82 13.97 9.50
CA ILE A 287 7.48 14.45 8.16
C ILE A 287 7.06 15.93 8.14
N LYS A 288 6.52 16.45 9.25
CA LYS A 288 6.03 17.83 9.31
C LYS A 288 7.17 18.84 9.38
N SER A 289 8.20 18.56 10.17
CA SER A 289 9.39 19.43 10.26
C SER A 289 10.47 19.04 9.26
N ASN A 290 10.35 17.88 8.61
CA ASN A 290 11.39 17.29 7.77
C ASN A 290 12.73 17.13 8.53
N GLU A 291 12.66 16.65 9.77
CA GLU A 291 13.82 16.51 10.64
C GLU A 291 13.94 15.13 11.27
N TRP A 292 15.19 14.74 11.52
CA TRP A 292 15.58 13.52 12.23
C TRP A 292 16.10 13.85 13.63
N PHE A 293 15.67 13.07 14.61
CA PHE A 293 16.16 13.14 15.99
C PHE A 293 16.36 11.75 16.58
N HIS A 294 17.34 11.60 17.48
CA HIS A 294 17.56 10.35 18.18
C HIS A 294 16.48 10.10 19.22
N VAL A 295 16.13 8.84 19.39
CA VAL A 295 15.35 8.32 20.52
C VAL A 295 16.23 7.37 21.33
N ALA A 296 15.70 6.74 22.38
CA ALA A 296 16.48 5.78 23.15
C ALA A 296 17.07 4.67 22.27
N PRO A 297 18.36 4.32 22.47
CA PRO A 297 18.98 3.23 21.76
C PRO A 297 18.45 1.89 22.27
N MET A 298 18.52 0.87 21.42
CA MET A 298 18.30 -0.52 21.83
C MET A 298 19.39 -0.97 22.82
N ASN A 299 19.08 -2.00 23.61
CA ASN A 299 20.01 -2.63 24.53
C ASN A 299 21.13 -3.38 23.79
N THR A 300 20.80 -3.97 22.63
CA THR A 300 21.75 -4.69 21.77
C THR A 300 21.91 -4.00 20.41
N ARG A 301 23.11 -4.05 19.82
CA ARG A 301 23.35 -3.63 18.44
C ARG A 301 22.74 -4.63 17.48
N ARG A 302 21.97 -4.16 16.50
CA ARG A 302 21.26 -5.06 15.57
C ARG A 302 21.45 -4.59 14.14
N SER A 303 22.34 -5.25 13.39
CA SER A 303 22.33 -5.19 11.91
C SER A 303 21.50 -6.32 11.34
N SER A 304 21.04 -6.20 10.10
CA SER A 304 20.10 -7.15 9.47
C SER A 304 18.88 -7.44 10.34
N VAL A 305 18.37 -6.38 11.00
CA VAL A 305 17.27 -6.43 11.94
C VAL A 305 15.95 -6.26 11.22
N GLY A 306 14.95 -7.08 11.57
CA GLY A 306 13.57 -6.88 11.14
C GLY A 306 12.79 -6.12 12.20
N VAL A 307 11.80 -5.32 11.78
CA VAL A 307 10.96 -4.54 12.71
C VAL A 307 9.49 -4.65 12.36
N GLY A 308 8.64 -4.52 13.37
CA GLY A 308 7.18 -4.49 13.21
C GLY A 308 6.53 -3.66 14.31
N VAL A 309 5.32 -3.16 14.04
CA VAL A 309 4.56 -2.35 15.00
C VAL A 309 3.24 -3.04 15.29
N VAL A 310 3.00 -3.36 16.56
CA VAL A 310 1.76 -4.00 17.02
C VAL A 310 1.38 -3.45 18.38
N GLY A 311 0.09 -3.21 18.62
CA GLY A 311 -0.39 -2.70 19.90
C GLY A 311 0.20 -1.35 20.32
N GLY A 312 0.63 -0.50 19.37
CA GLY A 312 1.26 0.78 19.67
C GLY A 312 2.71 0.69 20.16
N LEU A 313 3.34 -0.48 20.06
CA LEU A 313 4.74 -0.71 20.38
C LEU A 313 5.53 -1.08 19.12
N LEU A 314 6.80 -0.67 19.09
CA LEU A 314 7.74 -1.00 18.01
C LEU A 314 8.64 -2.15 18.45
N TYR A 315 8.79 -3.18 17.63
CA TYR A 315 9.59 -4.36 17.95
C TYR A 315 10.81 -4.46 17.05
N ALA A 316 11.97 -4.77 17.63
CA ALA A 316 13.21 -5.06 16.93
C ALA A 316 13.56 -6.54 17.11
N VAL A 317 13.46 -7.31 16.04
CA VAL A 317 13.45 -8.77 16.05
C VAL A 317 14.75 -9.32 15.48
N GLY A 318 15.49 -10.06 16.30
CA GLY A 318 16.72 -10.74 15.87
C GLY A 318 17.79 -9.77 15.35
N GLY A 319 18.40 -10.14 14.23
CA GLY A 319 19.55 -9.44 13.65
C GLY A 319 20.89 -10.05 14.05
N TYR A 320 21.96 -9.28 13.88
CA TYR A 320 23.33 -9.65 14.19
C TYR A 320 23.98 -8.60 15.08
N ASP A 321 24.56 -9.08 16.19
CA ASP A 321 25.37 -8.26 17.07
C ASP A 321 26.86 -8.44 16.75
N GLY A 322 27.47 -7.36 16.27
CA GLY A 322 28.90 -7.35 15.95
C GLY A 322 29.81 -7.38 17.17
N ALA A 323 29.31 -7.07 18.38
CA ALA A 323 30.10 -7.12 19.61
C ALA A 323 30.33 -8.57 20.06
N SER A 324 29.25 -9.35 20.18
CA SER A 324 29.31 -10.80 20.49
C SER A 324 29.61 -11.68 19.27
N ARG A 325 29.56 -11.12 18.05
CA ARG A 325 29.70 -11.82 16.76
C ARG A 325 28.67 -12.92 16.56
N GLN A 326 27.43 -12.64 16.92
CA GLN A 326 26.36 -13.64 16.96
C GLN A 326 25.10 -13.16 16.24
N CYS A 327 24.43 -14.08 15.55
CA CYS A 327 23.03 -13.90 15.18
C CYS A 327 22.17 -14.00 16.45
N LEU A 328 21.09 -13.21 16.50
CA LEU A 328 20.30 -13.01 17.71
C LEU A 328 18.95 -13.76 17.65
N SER A 329 18.58 -14.38 18.76
CA SER A 329 17.21 -14.85 19.08
C SER A 329 16.42 -13.81 19.88
N THR A 330 17.13 -12.88 20.55
CA THR A 330 16.52 -11.86 21.39
C THR A 330 15.67 -10.89 20.60
N VAL A 331 14.62 -10.39 21.24
CA VAL A 331 13.71 -9.39 20.69
C VAL A 331 13.50 -8.31 21.72
N GLU A 332 13.46 -7.06 21.27
CA GLU A 332 13.20 -5.89 22.12
C GLU A 332 11.94 -5.17 21.64
N CYS A 333 11.16 -4.62 22.57
CA CYS A 333 10.04 -3.74 22.27
C CYS A 333 10.31 -2.32 22.81
N TYR A 334 9.84 -1.33 22.06
CA TYR A 334 10.00 0.09 22.32
C TYR A 334 8.66 0.72 22.64
N SER A 335 8.61 1.41 23.77
CA SER A 335 7.51 2.29 24.15
C SER A 335 7.85 3.73 23.81
N ALA A 336 7.12 4.35 22.87
CA ALA A 336 7.31 5.75 22.53
C ALA A 336 6.93 6.70 23.69
N THR A 337 6.05 6.26 24.59
CA THR A 337 5.64 7.04 25.77
C THR A 337 6.73 7.09 26.82
N ALA A 338 7.39 5.94 27.09
CA ALA A 338 8.50 5.88 28.03
C ALA A 338 9.84 6.29 27.41
N ASN A 339 9.94 6.23 26.06
CA ASN A 339 11.19 6.33 25.32
C ASN A 339 12.22 5.30 25.84
N GLU A 340 11.81 4.03 25.91
CA GLU A 340 12.63 2.95 26.45
C GLU A 340 12.45 1.66 25.64
N TRP A 341 13.53 0.88 25.56
CA TRP A 341 13.56 -0.47 24.98
C TRP A 341 13.65 -1.52 26.08
N THR A 342 12.80 -2.54 25.99
CA THR A 342 12.80 -3.67 26.94
C THR A 342 12.85 -4.99 26.20
N TYR A 343 13.53 -5.98 26.78
CA TYR A 343 13.51 -7.34 26.23
C TYR A 343 12.14 -7.99 26.45
N ILE A 344 11.70 -8.75 25.46
CA ILE A 344 10.52 -9.61 25.53
C ILE A 344 10.94 -11.08 25.38
N ALA A 345 9.98 -12.01 25.30
CA ALA A 345 10.29 -13.41 25.05
C ALA A 345 11.17 -13.58 23.80
N GLU A 346 12.22 -14.40 23.94
CA GLU A 346 13.10 -14.73 22.83
C GLU A 346 12.40 -15.64 21.81
N MET A 347 12.81 -15.49 20.55
CA MET A 347 12.45 -16.46 19.51
C MET A 347 13.05 -17.84 19.83
N SER A 348 12.42 -18.88 19.29
CA SER A 348 12.88 -20.27 19.40
C SER A 348 14.29 -20.50 18.86
N THR A 349 14.76 -19.62 17.97
CA THR A 349 16.06 -19.75 17.32
C THR A 349 16.62 -18.39 16.89
N ARG A 350 17.93 -18.33 16.65
CA ARG A 350 18.62 -17.15 16.13
C ARG A 350 18.23 -16.85 14.68
N ARG A 351 17.94 -15.58 14.38
CA ARG A 351 17.53 -15.11 13.06
C ARG A 351 18.13 -13.74 12.72
N SER A 352 19.22 -13.72 11.97
CA SER A 352 19.69 -12.53 11.26
C SER A 352 19.00 -12.43 9.90
N GLY A 353 18.64 -11.22 9.45
CA GLY A 353 18.00 -11.00 8.15
C GLY A 353 16.62 -11.66 8.03
N ALA A 354 15.89 -11.79 9.15
CA ALA A 354 14.52 -12.28 9.14
C ALA A 354 13.60 -11.28 8.44
N GLY A 355 12.66 -11.78 7.65
CA GLY A 355 11.51 -10.98 7.24
C GLY A 355 10.58 -10.78 8.44
N VAL A 356 10.14 -9.56 8.71
CA VAL A 356 9.24 -9.27 9.83
C VAL A 356 8.02 -8.54 9.33
N GLY A 357 6.84 -9.01 9.75
CA GLY A 357 5.56 -8.40 9.37
C GLY A 357 4.51 -8.61 10.45
N VAL A 358 3.43 -7.85 10.36
CA VAL A 358 2.34 -7.89 11.33
C VAL A 358 1.06 -8.28 10.60
N LEU A 359 0.37 -9.30 11.11
CA LEU A 359 -0.90 -9.77 10.58
C LEU A 359 -1.80 -10.18 11.75
N ASN A 360 -3.05 -9.69 11.76
CA ASN A 360 -4.05 -9.99 12.79
C ASN A 360 -3.54 -9.72 14.22
N ASN A 361 -2.87 -8.58 14.44
CA ASN A 361 -2.25 -8.19 15.72
C ASN A 361 -1.19 -9.16 16.24
N LEU A 362 -0.61 -9.99 15.37
CA LEU A 362 0.50 -10.87 15.68
C LEU A 362 1.74 -10.47 14.88
N LEU A 363 2.91 -10.61 15.49
CA LEU A 363 4.19 -10.28 14.89
C LEU A 363 4.86 -11.55 14.38
N TYR A 364 5.18 -11.61 13.09
CA TYR A 364 5.78 -12.78 12.45
C TYR A 364 7.27 -12.57 12.23
N ALA A 365 8.07 -13.58 12.56
CA ALA A 365 9.48 -13.68 12.22
C ALA A 365 9.69 -14.80 11.19
N VAL A 366 9.98 -14.40 9.96
CA VAL A 366 9.93 -15.25 8.77
C VAL A 366 11.34 -15.52 8.26
N GLY A 367 11.77 -16.79 8.30
CA GLY A 367 13.08 -17.20 7.79
C GLY A 367 14.25 -16.58 8.54
N GLY A 368 15.18 -15.97 7.80
CA GLY A 368 16.45 -15.46 8.31
C GLY A 368 17.54 -16.53 8.34
N HIS A 369 18.66 -16.24 8.99
CA HIS A 369 19.79 -17.16 9.03
C HIS A 369 20.56 -17.13 10.36
N ASP A 370 21.31 -18.19 10.61
CA ASP A 370 22.34 -18.26 11.66
C ASP A 370 23.65 -18.75 11.03
N GLY A 371 24.59 -17.83 10.80
CA GLY A 371 25.77 -18.11 9.99
C GLY A 371 25.39 -18.57 8.57
N PRO A 372 25.86 -19.73 8.09
CA PRO A 372 25.51 -20.26 6.77
C PRO A 372 24.11 -20.90 6.70
N LEU A 373 23.47 -21.20 7.83
CA LEU A 373 22.18 -21.89 7.86
C LEU A 373 21.04 -20.90 7.59
N VAL A 374 20.47 -20.95 6.40
CA VAL A 374 19.27 -20.17 6.03
C VAL A 374 18.01 -20.96 6.39
N ARG A 375 17.01 -20.27 6.94
CA ARG A 375 15.79 -20.85 7.49
C ARG A 375 14.62 -20.68 6.54
N LYS A 376 13.77 -21.70 6.49
CA LYS A 376 12.39 -21.62 5.98
C LYS A 376 11.34 -21.53 7.10
N SER A 377 11.74 -21.82 8.34
CA SER A 377 10.81 -21.84 9.47
C SER A 377 10.29 -20.45 9.80
N VAL A 378 9.08 -20.41 10.34
CA VAL A 378 8.39 -19.18 10.71
C VAL A 378 7.83 -19.32 12.12
N GLU A 379 7.96 -18.27 12.91
CA GLU A 379 7.35 -18.19 14.23
C GLU A 379 6.59 -16.89 14.38
N VAL A 380 5.53 -16.94 15.18
CA VAL A 380 4.61 -15.85 15.42
C VAL A 380 4.57 -15.52 16.91
N TYR A 381 4.64 -14.24 17.22
CA TYR A 381 4.59 -13.68 18.55
C TYR A 381 3.22 -13.09 18.83
N ASP A 382 2.70 -13.42 20.00
CA ASP A 382 1.50 -12.83 20.56
C ASP A 382 1.87 -11.86 21.70
N PRO A 383 1.70 -10.53 21.50
CA PRO A 383 1.96 -9.53 22.52
C PRO A 383 1.13 -9.69 23.80
N ALA A 384 -0.06 -10.29 23.70
CA ALA A 384 -0.94 -10.45 24.87
C ALA A 384 -0.44 -11.52 25.83
N THR A 385 0.24 -12.55 25.32
CA THR A 385 0.77 -13.66 26.13
C THR A 385 2.28 -13.58 26.32
N ASN A 386 2.98 -12.71 25.57
CA ASN A 386 4.43 -12.64 25.51
C ASN A 386 5.04 -14.02 25.18
N THR A 387 4.49 -14.70 24.16
CA THR A 387 4.97 -16.01 23.73
C THR A 387 5.16 -16.08 22.22
N TRP A 388 6.13 -16.90 21.82
CA TRP A 388 6.36 -17.30 20.44
C TRP A 388 5.85 -18.71 20.21
N ARG A 389 5.30 -18.97 19.03
CA ARG A 389 4.97 -20.32 18.57
C ARG A 389 5.34 -20.49 17.10
N GLN A 390 5.76 -21.69 16.72
CA GLN A 390 6.02 -22.02 15.33
C GLN A 390 4.70 -22.13 14.55
N VAL A 391 4.73 -21.74 13.27
CA VAL A 391 3.67 -21.97 12.28
C VAL A 391 4.27 -22.74 11.10
N ALA A 392 3.48 -23.05 10.07
CA ALA A 392 3.98 -23.74 8.90
C ALA A 392 5.26 -23.10 8.33
N ASP A 393 6.21 -23.96 7.95
CA ASP A 393 7.42 -23.55 7.25
C ASP A 393 7.07 -23.01 5.86
N MET A 394 7.83 -22.00 5.40
CA MET A 394 7.80 -21.58 4.00
C MET A 394 8.18 -22.72 3.05
N ASN A 395 7.81 -22.57 1.78
CA ASN A 395 8.20 -23.48 0.71
C ASN A 395 9.71 -23.45 0.45
N MET A 396 10.33 -22.27 0.62
CA MET A 396 11.75 -22.04 0.36
C MET A 396 12.46 -21.46 1.58
N CYS A 397 13.76 -21.74 1.72
CA CYS A 397 14.60 -21.01 2.66
C CYS A 397 14.76 -19.57 2.17
N ARG A 398 14.53 -18.60 3.06
CA ARG A 398 14.65 -17.18 2.73
C ARG A 398 15.30 -16.42 3.86
N ARG A 399 16.35 -15.66 3.55
CA ARG A 399 16.79 -14.53 4.35
C ARG A 399 16.75 -13.25 3.52
N ASN A 400 16.75 -12.10 4.18
CA ASN A 400 16.79 -10.78 3.54
C ASN A 400 15.64 -10.57 2.54
N ALA A 401 14.50 -11.24 2.76
CA ALA A 401 13.28 -11.09 2.00
C ALA A 401 12.49 -9.88 2.51
N GLY A 402 11.74 -9.24 1.63
CA GLY A 402 10.76 -8.24 2.04
C GLY A 402 9.48 -8.90 2.52
N VAL A 403 8.81 -8.30 3.50
CA VAL A 403 7.55 -8.83 4.06
C VAL A 403 6.52 -7.73 4.14
N CYS A 404 5.29 -8.03 3.74
CA CYS A 404 4.15 -7.13 3.91
C CYS A 404 2.86 -7.93 4.16
N ALA A 405 1.87 -7.29 4.77
CA ALA A 405 0.55 -7.88 4.99
C ALA A 405 -0.50 -7.14 4.17
N VAL A 406 -1.36 -7.88 3.49
CA VAL A 406 -2.47 -7.34 2.69
C VAL A 406 -3.59 -8.37 2.61
N ASN A 407 -4.84 -7.90 2.71
CA ASN A 407 -6.05 -8.72 2.59
C ASN A 407 -6.06 -9.97 3.49
N GLY A 408 -5.53 -9.87 4.72
CA GLY A 408 -5.52 -10.97 5.67
C GLY A 408 -4.44 -12.03 5.43
N LEU A 409 -3.52 -11.78 4.49
CA LEU A 409 -2.40 -12.66 4.14
C LEU A 409 -1.06 -11.96 4.40
N LEU A 410 -0.02 -12.76 4.68
CA LEU A 410 1.35 -12.27 4.87
C LEU A 410 2.21 -12.70 3.68
N TYR A 411 2.68 -11.75 2.89
CA TYR A 411 3.51 -12.00 1.71
C TYR A 411 4.99 -11.89 2.05
N VAL A 412 5.80 -12.79 1.49
CA VAL A 412 7.26 -12.82 1.58
C VAL A 412 7.82 -12.80 0.17
N VAL A 413 8.60 -11.76 -0.12
CA VAL A 413 9.01 -11.40 -1.47
C VAL A 413 10.52 -11.53 -1.61
N GLY A 414 10.94 -12.36 -2.56
CA GLY A 414 12.35 -12.55 -2.90
C GLY A 414 13.19 -13.05 -1.72
N GLY A 415 14.32 -12.37 -1.48
CA GLY A 415 15.34 -12.80 -0.54
C GLY A 415 16.40 -13.66 -1.22
N ASP A 416 17.25 -14.29 -0.41
CA ASP A 416 18.22 -15.29 -0.87
C ASP A 416 18.18 -16.55 -0.01
N ASP A 417 18.46 -17.71 -0.61
CA ASP A 417 18.49 -19.01 0.04
C ASP A 417 19.86 -19.39 0.62
N GLY A 418 20.83 -18.47 0.55
CA GLY A 418 22.23 -18.70 0.88
C GLY A 418 23.14 -18.81 -0.34
N SER A 419 22.57 -19.07 -1.52
CA SER A 419 23.29 -19.22 -2.79
C SER A 419 22.76 -18.30 -3.89
N CYS A 420 21.44 -18.23 -4.05
CA CYS A 420 20.77 -17.53 -5.15
C CYS A 420 19.76 -16.50 -4.63
N ASN A 421 19.66 -15.36 -5.33
CA ASN A 421 18.57 -14.42 -5.10
C ASN A 421 17.27 -14.98 -5.72
N LEU A 422 16.18 -14.94 -4.97
CA LEU A 422 14.90 -15.52 -5.35
C LEU A 422 14.03 -14.49 -6.07
N ALA A 423 13.37 -14.90 -7.16
CA ALA A 423 12.36 -14.11 -7.86
C ALA A 423 10.93 -14.41 -7.38
N SER A 424 10.76 -15.53 -6.68
CA SER A 424 9.46 -16.01 -6.21
C SER A 424 8.94 -15.20 -5.04
N VAL A 425 7.61 -15.14 -4.96
CA VAL A 425 6.85 -14.62 -3.83
C VAL A 425 6.00 -15.75 -3.28
N GLU A 426 5.87 -15.84 -1.97
CA GLU A 426 4.90 -16.74 -1.34
C GLU A 426 4.13 -16.01 -0.25
N TYR A 427 2.90 -16.43 0.00
CA TYR A 427 2.04 -15.85 1.03
C TYR A 427 1.55 -16.89 2.01
N TYR A 428 1.40 -16.47 3.25
CA TYR A 428 0.87 -17.26 4.35
C TYR A 428 -0.59 -16.91 4.60
N ASN A 429 -1.41 -17.95 4.73
CA ASN A 429 -2.78 -17.83 5.20
C ASN A 429 -2.88 -18.33 6.65
N PRO A 430 -3.14 -17.46 7.64
CA PRO A 430 -3.20 -17.84 9.05
C PRO A 430 -4.39 -18.73 9.40
N THR A 431 -5.43 -18.77 8.56
CA THR A 431 -6.61 -19.59 8.78
C THR A 431 -6.35 -21.06 8.43
N THR A 432 -5.52 -21.30 7.40
CA THR A 432 -5.20 -22.65 6.93
C THR A 432 -3.82 -23.14 7.38
N ASP A 433 -3.01 -22.27 7.98
CA ASP A 433 -1.61 -22.53 8.35
C ASP A 433 -0.81 -23.08 7.16
N LYS A 434 -0.90 -22.41 6.01
CA LYS A 434 -0.25 -22.82 4.77
C LYS A 434 0.39 -21.66 4.04
N TRP A 435 1.52 -21.98 3.38
CA TRP A 435 2.22 -21.12 2.45
C TRP A 435 1.91 -21.50 1.01
N THR A 436 1.54 -20.52 0.19
CA THR A 436 1.27 -20.69 -1.24
C THR A 436 2.20 -19.80 -2.06
N VAL A 437 2.85 -20.37 -3.07
CA VAL A 437 3.70 -19.62 -4.00
C VAL A 437 2.81 -18.87 -5.00
N VAL A 438 3.07 -17.57 -5.18
CA VAL A 438 2.43 -16.74 -6.20
C VAL A 438 2.92 -17.20 -7.58
N SER A 439 1.98 -17.39 -8.52
CA SER A 439 2.27 -17.89 -9.87
C SER A 439 3.24 -16.98 -10.64
N SER A 440 3.03 -15.67 -10.56
CA SER A 440 3.84 -14.64 -11.23
C SER A 440 5.03 -14.22 -10.38
N CYS A 441 6.25 -14.58 -10.82
CA CYS A 441 7.50 -14.12 -10.22
C CYS A 441 7.83 -12.67 -10.60
N MET A 442 8.68 -12.03 -9.79
CA MET A 442 9.33 -10.76 -10.17
C MET A 442 10.16 -10.94 -11.44
N SER A 443 10.41 -9.85 -12.15
CA SER A 443 11.21 -9.85 -13.39
C SER A 443 12.62 -10.41 -13.19
N THR A 444 13.20 -10.21 -12.00
CA THR A 444 14.52 -10.73 -11.63
C THR A 444 14.58 -11.11 -10.15
N GLY A 445 15.38 -12.13 -9.82
CA GLY A 445 15.61 -12.54 -8.45
C GLY A 445 16.35 -11.48 -7.65
N ARG A 446 15.76 -11.04 -6.53
CA ARG A 446 16.33 -9.95 -5.72
C ARG A 446 16.24 -10.21 -4.22
N SER A 447 17.31 -9.88 -3.51
CA SER A 447 17.39 -9.89 -2.04
C SER A 447 17.62 -8.48 -1.49
N TYR A 448 17.38 -8.26 -0.21
CA TYR A 448 17.50 -6.95 0.45
C TYR A 448 16.73 -5.82 -0.27
N ALA A 449 15.62 -6.18 -0.92
CA ALA A 449 14.68 -5.24 -1.51
C ALA A 449 13.69 -4.80 -0.42
N GLY A 450 13.35 -3.52 -0.41
CA GLY A 450 12.30 -3.02 0.46
C GLY A 450 10.93 -3.35 -0.12
N VAL A 451 9.97 -3.72 0.73
CA VAL A 451 8.61 -4.04 0.29
C VAL A 451 7.60 -3.28 1.14
N THR A 452 6.59 -2.73 0.49
CA THR A 452 5.46 -2.10 1.17
C THR A 452 4.19 -2.27 0.35
N VAL A 453 3.05 -1.96 0.95
CA VAL A 453 1.75 -1.97 0.29
C VAL A 453 1.22 -0.53 0.23
N ILE A 454 0.72 -0.14 -0.94
CA ILE A 454 0.09 1.15 -1.17
C ILE A 454 -1.33 0.95 -1.69
N ASP A 455 -2.13 2.00 -1.64
CA ASP A 455 -3.35 2.10 -2.43
C ASP A 455 -3.00 2.36 -3.91
N LYS A 456 -3.70 1.69 -4.84
CA LYS A 456 -3.60 1.94 -6.28
C LYS A 456 -3.99 3.39 -6.53
N PRO A 457 -3.10 4.21 -7.13
CA PRO A 457 -3.43 5.57 -7.55
C PRO A 457 -4.66 5.57 -8.46
N LEU A 458 -5.50 6.60 -8.33
CA LEU A 458 -6.70 6.81 -9.13
C LEU A 458 -6.45 7.65 -10.38
#